data_AF-A0A2V3JAG1-F1
#
_entry.id   AF-A0A2V3JAG1-F1
#
_cell.length_a   1.000
_cell.length_b   1.000
_cell.length_c   1.000
_cell.angle_alpha   90.00
_cell.angle_beta   90.00
_cell.angle_gamma   90.00
#
_symmetry.space_group_name_H-M   'P 1'
#
loop_
_entity.id
_entity.type
_entity.pdbx_description
1 polymer ?
#
loop_
_entity_poly.entity_id
_entity_poly.type
_entity_poly.pdbx_seq_one_letter_code
_entity_poly.pdbx_strand_id
1 'polypeptide(L)'
;MVERVGGERIKIINSTDAPRGKRLEVKAERGVFRVVLTWHALDGAEDYNFSVDELVNFLLCSEEVVRGHGNRFIAHKRLNRHLARVVYEYEGETVVVITFYVAQVNRYFRGGIFMSPR
;
A
#
# COMPACT_ATOMS: atom_id res chain seq x y z
N MET A 1 0.89 16.43 10.75
CA MET A 1 2.20 16.03 11.30
C MET A 1 2.92 15.27 10.19
N VAL A 2 4.14 15.66 9.80
CA VAL A 2 4.84 15.04 8.65
C VAL A 2 5.79 13.98 9.18
N GLU A 3 5.46 12.72 8.99
CA GLU A 3 6.36 11.62 9.38
C GLU A 3 7.39 11.33 8.30
N ARG A 4 8.63 11.09 8.73
CA ARG A 4 9.77 10.73 7.88
C ARG A 4 10.15 9.29 8.18
N VAL A 5 9.96 8.38 7.23
CA VAL A 5 10.49 7.01 7.34
C VAL A 5 10.99 6.57 5.97
N GLY A 6 12.31 6.35 5.85
CA GLY A 6 12.92 5.84 4.61
C GLY A 6 13.25 6.89 3.54
N GLY A 7 13.37 8.17 3.90
CA GLY A 7 13.84 9.23 2.98
C GLY A 7 12.74 9.88 2.13
N GLU A 8 11.70 9.15 1.73
CA GLU A 8 10.63 9.67 0.88
C GLU A 8 9.56 10.43 1.70
N ARG A 9 9.34 11.71 1.40
CA ARG A 9 8.24 12.48 2.01
C ARG A 9 6.91 12.17 1.34
N ILE A 10 6.04 11.45 2.05
CA ILE A 10 4.66 11.17 1.63
C ILE A 10 3.69 12.08 2.39
N LYS A 11 2.72 12.64 1.68
CA LYS A 11 1.64 13.43 2.27
C LYS A 11 0.33 13.16 1.53
N ILE A 12 -0.71 12.79 2.27
CA ILE A 12 -2.08 12.79 1.77
C ILE A 12 -2.52 14.27 1.64
N ILE A 13 -2.83 14.70 0.42
CA ILE A 13 -3.22 16.09 0.12
C ILE A 13 -4.72 16.24 -0.08
N ASN A 14 -5.41 15.16 -0.44
CA ASN A 14 -6.87 15.10 -0.50
C ASN A 14 -7.35 13.72 -0.06
N SER A 15 -8.49 13.68 0.61
CA SER A 15 -9.15 12.46 1.08
C SER A 15 -10.67 12.65 0.99
N THR A 16 -11.35 11.77 0.26
CA THR A 16 -12.81 11.82 0.10
C THR A 16 -13.38 10.41 0.07
N ASP A 17 -14.45 10.17 0.81
CA ASP A 17 -15.14 8.88 0.81
C ASP A 17 -15.88 8.66 -0.52
N ALA A 18 -15.96 7.41 -0.95
CA ALA A 18 -16.63 6.98 -2.17
C ALA A 18 -17.27 5.61 -1.95
N PRO A 19 -18.21 5.17 -2.81
CA PRO A 19 -18.93 3.91 -2.59
C PRO A 19 -18.02 2.68 -2.40
N ARG A 20 -16.89 2.61 -3.11
CA ARG A 20 -15.93 1.49 -3.05
C ARG A 20 -14.92 1.60 -1.90
N GLY A 21 -14.74 2.80 -1.33
CA GLY A 21 -13.67 3.07 -0.39
C GLY A 21 -13.28 4.54 -0.31
N LYS A 22 -12.17 4.83 0.35
CA LYS A 22 -11.63 6.19 0.47
C LYS A 22 -10.73 6.51 -0.73
N ARG A 23 -11.04 7.59 -1.45
CA ARG A 23 -10.20 8.15 -2.52
C ARG A 23 -9.19 9.12 -1.94
N LEU A 24 -7.93 8.92 -2.28
CA LEU A 24 -6.80 9.70 -1.82
C LEU A 24 -6.05 10.29 -3.00
N GLU A 25 -5.61 11.53 -2.84
CA GLU A 25 -4.49 12.07 -3.62
C GLU A 25 -3.28 12.14 -2.70
N VAL A 26 -2.22 11.44 -3.09
CA VAL A 26 -1.01 11.30 -2.29
C VAL A 26 0.14 11.97 -3.01
N LYS A 27 0.72 12.99 -2.39
CA LYS A 27 1.94 13.64 -2.86
C LYS A 27 3.14 12.86 -2.30
N ALA A 28 4.00 12.40 -3.20
CA ALA A 28 5.32 11.89 -2.88
C ALA A 28 6.39 12.64 -3.70
N GLU A 29 7.68 12.34 -3.47
CA GLU A 29 8.77 12.99 -4.19
C GLU A 29 8.70 12.72 -5.70
N ARG A 30 8.32 11.51 -6.06
CA ARG A 30 8.18 11.04 -7.45
C ARG A 30 6.91 11.52 -8.17
N GLY A 31 5.97 12.18 -7.50
CA GLY A 31 4.74 12.67 -8.15
C GLY A 31 3.51 12.73 -7.26
N VAL A 32 2.34 12.85 -7.89
CA VAL A 32 1.03 12.73 -7.24
C VAL A 32 0.39 11.42 -7.68
N PHE A 33 -0.06 10.63 -6.72
CA PHE A 33 -0.69 9.33 -6.95
C PHE A 33 -2.16 9.40 -6.57
N ARG A 34 -3.02 8.82 -7.42
CA ARG A 34 -4.42 8.58 -7.10
C ARG A 34 -4.53 7.18 -6.53
N VAL A 35 -5.00 7.09 -5.29
CA VAL A 35 -5.14 5.83 -4.57
C VAL A 35 -6.59 5.67 -4.11
N VAL A 36 -7.17 4.50 -4.33
CA VAL A 36 -8.43 4.08 -3.72
C VAL A 36 -8.09 3.02 -2.69
N LEU A 37 -8.36 3.30 -1.42
CA LEU A 37 -8.35 2.29 -0.37
C LEU A 37 -9.75 1.73 -0.25
N THR A 38 -9.97 0.47 -0.65
CA THR A 38 -11.30 -0.15 -0.50
C THR A 38 -11.71 -0.19 0.97
N TRP A 39 -13.01 -0.21 1.26
CA TRP A 39 -13.49 -0.44 2.63
C TRP A 39 -12.90 -1.71 3.21
N HIS A 40 -12.84 -2.79 2.42
CA HIS A 40 -12.22 -4.05 2.84
C HIS A 40 -10.73 -3.92 3.22
N ALA A 41 -9.95 -3.09 2.51
CA ALA A 41 -8.56 -2.84 2.87
C ALA A 41 -8.43 -1.97 4.13
N LEU A 42 -9.37 -1.03 4.34
CA LEU A 42 -9.41 -0.20 5.53
C LEU A 42 -9.80 -1.00 6.77
N ASP A 43 -10.83 -1.83 6.68
CA ASP A 43 -11.24 -2.76 7.75
C ASP A 43 -10.07 -3.67 8.13
N GLY A 44 -9.40 -4.25 7.12
CA GLY A 44 -8.23 -5.08 7.35
C GLY A 44 -7.07 -4.31 8.00
N ALA A 45 -6.86 -3.03 7.69
CA ALA A 45 -5.84 -2.22 8.35
C ALA A 45 -6.22 -1.92 9.81
N GLU A 46 -7.49 -1.62 10.06
CA GLU A 46 -8.04 -1.39 11.40
C GLU A 46 -7.93 -2.63 12.29
N ASP A 47 -8.20 -3.83 11.76
CA ASP A 47 -8.04 -5.11 12.47
C ASP A 47 -6.62 -5.30 13.04
N TYR A 48 -5.60 -4.74 12.38
CA TYR A 48 -4.21 -4.76 12.82
C TYR A 48 -3.74 -3.43 13.44
N ASN A 49 -4.66 -2.50 13.70
CA ASN A 49 -4.41 -1.19 14.30
C ASN A 49 -3.43 -0.33 13.48
N PHE A 50 -3.55 -0.37 12.15
CA PHE A 50 -2.81 0.51 11.24
C PHE A 50 -3.68 1.65 10.72
N SER A 51 -3.08 2.83 10.69
CA SER A 51 -3.69 4.04 10.13
C SER A 51 -3.69 4.04 8.59
N VAL A 52 -4.47 4.95 8.02
CA VAL A 52 -4.48 5.22 6.57
C VAL A 52 -3.09 5.65 6.09
N ASP A 53 -2.40 6.53 6.85
CA ASP A 53 -1.06 6.99 6.52
C ASP A 53 -0.06 5.82 6.50
N GLU A 54 -0.13 4.90 7.46
CA GLU A 54 0.69 3.68 7.47
C GLU A 54 0.39 2.77 6.28
N LEU A 55 -0.88 2.56 5.94
CA LEU A 55 -1.25 1.73 4.78
C LEU A 55 -0.72 2.32 3.46
N VAL A 56 -0.82 3.64 3.29
CA VAL A 56 -0.25 4.35 2.14
C VAL A 56 1.28 4.26 2.13
N ASN A 57 1.92 4.34 3.30
CA ASN A 57 3.37 4.15 3.45
C ASN A 57 3.78 2.72 3.04
N PHE A 58 3.06 1.70 3.50
CA PHE A 58 3.33 0.30 3.12
C PHE A 58 3.19 0.07 1.62
N LEU A 59 2.26 0.75 0.96
CA LEU A 59 2.09 0.71 -0.48
C LEU A 59 3.27 1.37 -1.22
N LEU A 60 3.58 2.63 -0.88
CA LEU A 60 4.49 3.47 -1.66
C LEU A 60 5.97 3.27 -1.34
N CYS A 61 6.28 2.85 -0.11
CA CYS A 61 7.62 2.60 0.42
C CYS A 61 7.82 1.11 0.76
N SER A 62 7.19 0.22 -0.02
CA SER A 62 7.40 -1.23 0.10
C SER A 62 8.85 -1.61 -0.21
N GLU A 63 9.29 -2.72 0.38
CA GLU A 63 10.63 -3.27 0.18
C GLU A 63 10.69 -4.25 -0.99
N GLU A 64 9.55 -4.86 -1.31
CA GLU A 64 9.36 -5.60 -2.55
C GLU A 64 7.92 -5.47 -3.03
N VAL A 65 7.76 -5.57 -4.34
CA VAL A 65 6.46 -5.72 -4.99
C VAL A 65 6.51 -7.04 -5.74
N VAL A 66 5.54 -7.93 -5.49
CA VAL A 66 5.44 -9.20 -6.19
C VAL A 66 4.15 -9.27 -7.01
N ARG A 67 4.17 -10.06 -8.09
CA ARG A 67 2.94 -10.39 -8.84
C ARG A 67 2.07 -11.32 -8.00
N GLY A 68 0.82 -10.93 -7.81
CA GLY A 68 -0.24 -11.77 -7.26
C GLY A 68 -0.98 -12.55 -8.35
N HIS A 69 -2.10 -13.17 -7.98
CA HIS A 69 -2.99 -13.82 -8.95
C HIS A 69 -3.72 -12.79 -9.82
N GLY A 70 -3.79 -13.02 -11.14
CA GLY A 70 -4.41 -12.11 -12.09
C GLY A 70 -3.59 -10.84 -12.34
N ASN A 71 -4.24 -9.68 -12.39
CA ASN A 71 -3.61 -8.38 -12.61
C ASN A 71 -3.18 -7.67 -11.31
N ARG A 72 -3.07 -8.42 -10.21
CA ARG A 72 -2.78 -7.88 -8.89
C ARG A 72 -1.29 -7.86 -8.60
N PHE A 73 -0.91 -6.87 -7.82
CA PHE A 73 0.41 -6.68 -7.24
C PHE A 73 0.29 -6.75 -5.73
N ILE A 74 1.37 -7.11 -5.07
CA ILE A 74 1.43 -7.17 -3.61
C ILE A 74 2.66 -6.41 -3.15
N ALA A 75 2.44 -5.25 -2.56
CA ALA A 75 3.46 -4.46 -1.91
C ALA A 75 3.71 -5.04 -0.51
N HIS A 76 4.97 -5.35 -0.23
CA HIS A 76 5.41 -5.94 1.02
C HIS A 76 6.26 -4.96 1.81
N LYS A 77 5.90 -4.75 3.08
CA LYS A 77 6.71 -4.00 4.05
C LYS A 77 6.99 -4.86 5.27
N ARG A 78 8.25 -4.97 5.70
CA ARG A 78 8.56 -5.77 6.89
C ARG A 78 8.07 -5.06 8.16
N LEU A 79 7.43 -5.83 9.03
CA LEU A 79 6.97 -5.50 10.37
C LEU A 79 7.66 -6.45 11.36
N ASN A 80 8.97 -6.31 11.53
CA ASN A 80 9.81 -7.25 12.28
C ASN A 80 9.71 -8.68 11.72
N ARG A 81 9.08 -9.61 12.47
CA ARG A 81 8.86 -11.01 12.07
C ARG A 81 7.66 -11.20 11.14
N HIS A 82 6.92 -10.13 10.90
CA HIS A 82 5.74 -10.11 10.06
C HIS A 82 5.95 -9.22 8.81
N LEU A 83 4.99 -9.29 7.91
CA LEU A 83 4.97 -8.63 6.63
C LEU A 83 3.60 -7.99 6.46
N ALA A 84 3.57 -6.67 6.36
CA ALA A 84 2.42 -5.95 5.83
C ALA A 84 2.29 -6.28 4.35
N ARG A 85 1.14 -6.82 3.93
CA ARG A 85 0.86 -7.19 2.54
C ARG A 85 -0.28 -6.34 2.03
N VAL A 86 0.05 -5.37 1.17
CA VAL A 86 -0.92 -4.51 0.51
C VAL A 86 -1.18 -5.07 -0.88
N VAL A 87 -2.35 -5.67 -1.09
CA VAL A 87 -2.73 -6.20 -2.40
C VAL A 87 -3.45 -5.10 -3.17
N TYR A 88 -2.97 -4.80 -4.38
CA TYR A 88 -3.53 -3.73 -5.19
C TYR A 88 -3.53 -4.09 -6.68
N GLU A 89 -4.30 -3.33 -7.46
CA GLU A 89 -4.30 -3.39 -8.92
C GLU A 89 -4.33 -1.96 -9.49
N TYR A 90 -4.05 -1.85 -10.79
CA TYR A 90 -4.15 -0.58 -11.51
C TYR A 90 -5.46 -0.53 -12.29
N GLU A 91 -6.22 0.55 -12.09
CA GLU A 91 -7.37 0.92 -12.91
C GLU A 91 -7.05 2.24 -13.61
N GLY A 92 -6.51 2.15 -14.83
CA GLY A 92 -5.89 3.29 -15.50
C GLY A 92 -4.72 3.84 -14.68
N GLU A 93 -4.76 5.13 -14.36
CA GLU A 93 -3.74 5.80 -13.52
C GLU A 93 -4.01 5.66 -12.01
N THR A 94 -5.09 4.98 -11.61
CA THR A 94 -5.49 4.85 -10.20
C THR A 94 -4.98 3.54 -9.63
N VAL A 95 -4.31 3.62 -8.48
CA VAL A 95 -3.95 2.44 -7.69
C VAL A 95 -5.13 2.08 -6.80
N VAL A 96 -5.68 0.88 -6.94
CA VAL A 96 -6.80 0.40 -6.12
C VAL A 96 -6.30 -0.67 -5.17
N VAL A 97 -6.23 -0.34 -3.88
CA VAL A 97 -5.87 -1.29 -2.82
C VAL A 97 -7.09 -2.15 -2.51
N ILE A 98 -6.98 -3.43 -2.83
CA ILE A 98 -8.07 -4.40 -2.74
C ILE A 98 -8.22 -4.93 -1.31
N THR A 99 -7.10 -5.30 -0.69
CA THR A 99 -7.08 -5.85 0.67
C THR A 99 -5.72 -5.59 1.33
N PHE A 100 -5.72 -5.57 2.65
CA PHE A 100 -4.53 -5.53 3.48
C PHE A 100 -4.59 -6.65 4.51
N TYR A 101 -3.46 -7.30 4.73
CA TYR A 101 -3.31 -8.25 5.83
C TYR A 101 -1.85 -8.40 6.25
N VAL A 102 -1.64 -8.87 7.46
CA VAL A 102 -0.33 -9.20 8.00
C VAL A 102 -0.06 -10.70 7.83
N ALA A 103 1.16 -11.06 7.44
CA ALA A 103 1.60 -12.45 7.35
C ALA A 103 3.02 -12.64 7.89
N GLN A 104 3.44 -13.88 8.14
CA GLN A 104 4.82 -14.16 8.55
C GLN A 104 5.81 -13.96 7.38
N VAL A 105 6.94 -13.31 7.66
CA VAL A 105 8.01 -13.02 6.67
C VAL A 105 8.46 -14.31 5.96
N ASN A 106 8.71 -15.37 6.72
CA ASN A 106 9.25 -16.64 6.21
C ASN A 106 8.36 -17.35 5.17
N ARG A 107 7.07 -16.99 5.09
CA ARG A 107 6.15 -17.60 4.13
C ARG A 107 6.15 -16.90 2.77
N TYR A 108 6.52 -15.62 2.74
CA TYR A 108 6.14 -14.74 1.63
C TYR A 108 7.21 -13.76 1.18
N PHE A 109 8.15 -13.40 2.03
CA PHE A 109 9.19 -12.44 1.67
C PHE A 109 10.24 -13.12 0.78
N ARG A 110 10.52 -12.55 -0.39
CA ARG A 110 11.38 -13.18 -1.41
C ARG A 110 12.81 -12.66 -1.45
N GLY A 111 13.22 -11.85 -0.47
CA GLY A 111 14.60 -11.38 -0.32
C GLY A 111 14.86 -9.96 -0.84
N GLY A 112 13.83 -9.24 -1.29
CA GLY A 112 13.96 -7.86 -1.77
C GLY A 112 14.21 -7.73 -3.28
N ILE A 113 13.61 -6.69 -3.85
CA ILE A 113 13.55 -6.25 -5.26
C ILE A 113 13.34 -7.38 -6.32
N PHE A 114 12.11 -7.47 -6.83
CA PHE A 114 11.93 -7.60 -8.28
C PHE A 114 10.80 -6.69 -8.80
N MET A 115 11.19 -5.57 -9.43
CA MET A 115 10.33 -4.73 -10.24
C MET A 115 10.15 -5.35 -11.64
N SER A 116 8.91 -5.42 -12.11
CA SER A 116 8.60 -4.86 -13.42
C SER A 116 7.10 -4.59 -13.55
N PRO A 117 6.70 -3.32 -13.43
CA PRO A 117 5.61 -2.78 -14.21
C PRO A 117 6.17 -1.73 -15.18
N ARG A 118 6.06 -2.00 -16.48
CA ARG A 118 6.07 -0.94 -17.50
C ARG A 118 4.80 -0.12 -17.38
#